data_AF-A0A822CWE3-F1
#
_entry.id   AF-A0A822CWE3-F1
#
_cell.length_a   1.000
_cell.length_b   1.000
_cell.length_c   1.000
_cell.angle_alpha   90.00
_cell.angle_beta   90.00
_cell.angle_gamma   90.00
#
_symmetry.space_group_name_H-M   'P 1'
#
loop_
_entity.id
_entity.type
_entity.pdbx_description
1 polymer ?
#
loop_
_entity_poly.entity_id
_entity_poly.type
_entity_poly.pdbx_seq_one_letter_code
_entity_poly.pdbx_strand_id
1 'polypeptide(L)'
;MILFPFFFIFIIIYSQTIKQLNQISINEELPIGTIITLLNDKIPNLAQSLEYDLVKPFSSELDLFSIDHIRHTLNIKKRIDFEQICLNININHCLISISIAVSNYDTIIVYTLPIHIKNIDDNSIKFFVNRTIIEIEENDEYWFNKTYKLPHAYDADGDIITYSLYLHNWNKPDGLFELDNKNLLLKPLKKFDREKQNLYLLRLIAENKYQRDISIDIIIIIKDINDNSPQCEHNKTIFSINNINSISIFKLNITDLDENNNSKLEYNLINYLSGFSIDHINGYIIFNYTEWKYTNETKLFINITDYGKPYRLSTQCIVEFKLTFLFDINLKLNNNNEKNNIISIDNLNLPIGQLIIIDKQEKNFYLNYSFNINTSLYDIFYLNKKTLNIYFNLNSLLLNRILTNNIIKNENLSINISIYVWNINNPLIISIKNYSLIFNLN
;
A
#
# COMPACT_ATOMS: atom_id res chain seq x y z
N MET A 1 66.84 47.95 -25.27
CA MET A 1 67.44 47.52 -26.56
C MET A 1 66.96 46.09 -26.81
N ILE A 2 65.95 45.88 -27.67
CA ILE A 2 65.51 44.59 -28.30
C ILE A 2 65.29 43.41 -27.30
N LEU A 3 64.12 42.86 -26.96
CA LEU A 3 62.79 42.73 -27.60
C LEU A 3 62.81 42.19 -29.05
N PHE A 4 62.77 40.85 -29.23
CA PHE A 4 61.70 40.11 -29.94
C PHE A 4 61.86 38.57 -29.81
N PRO A 5 60.82 37.73 -30.11
CA PRO A 5 60.70 36.34 -29.63
C PRO A 5 60.70 35.28 -30.75
N PHE A 6 60.36 34.02 -30.38
CA PHE A 6 59.85 32.94 -31.25
C PHE A 6 60.53 32.77 -32.62
N PHE A 7 61.60 31.98 -32.66
CA PHE A 7 62.00 31.33 -33.90
C PHE A 7 61.30 29.97 -34.02
N PHE A 8 60.22 29.93 -34.80
CA PHE A 8 59.79 28.71 -35.49
C PHE A 8 60.94 28.32 -36.43
N ILE A 9 61.87 27.47 -35.97
CA ILE A 9 62.83 26.87 -36.89
C ILE A 9 62.08 25.77 -37.63
N PHE A 10 61.54 26.14 -38.80
CA PHE A 10 61.21 25.19 -39.85
C PHE A 10 62.55 24.61 -40.33
N ILE A 11 62.98 23.53 -39.67
CA ILE A 11 64.28 22.91 -39.95
C ILE A 11 64.19 22.22 -41.32
N ILE A 12 64.69 22.91 -42.35
CA ILE A 12 65.01 22.30 -43.65
C ILE A 12 66.30 21.49 -43.45
N ILE A 13 66.19 20.28 -42.91
CA ILE A 13 67.31 19.33 -42.82
C ILE A 13 67.33 18.42 -44.04
N TYR A 14 68.51 18.32 -44.64
CA TYR A 14 68.88 17.23 -45.53
C TYR A 14 68.77 15.88 -44.80
N SER A 15 67.99 14.95 -45.35
CA SER A 15 68.03 13.53 -44.95
C SER A 15 67.79 13.25 -43.45
N GLN A 16 66.63 13.63 -42.91
CA GLN A 16 66.17 13.05 -41.64
C GLN A 16 66.00 11.53 -41.80
N THR A 17 66.82 10.74 -41.10
CA THR A 17 66.63 9.28 -41.05
C THR A 17 65.84 8.92 -39.80
N ILE A 18 64.64 8.37 -40.00
CA ILE A 18 63.81 7.83 -38.93
C ILE A 18 64.17 6.34 -38.76
N LYS A 19 64.48 5.92 -37.52
CA LYS A 19 64.83 4.54 -37.20
C LYS A 19 63.94 4.01 -36.07
N GLN A 20 63.32 2.86 -36.29
CA GLN A 20 62.48 2.23 -35.26
C GLN A 20 63.32 1.37 -34.31
N LEU A 21 63.06 1.50 -33.01
CA LEU A 21 63.68 0.71 -31.95
C LEU A 21 62.80 -0.49 -31.56
N ASN A 22 63.43 -1.50 -30.96
CA ASN A 22 62.72 -2.66 -30.44
C ASN A 22 61.79 -2.27 -29.28
N GLN A 23 60.51 -2.66 -29.42
CA GLN A 23 59.44 -2.43 -28.47
C GLN A 23 59.80 -2.81 -27.04
N ILE A 24 59.24 -2.05 -26.10
CA ILE A 24 59.24 -2.36 -24.67
C ILE A 24 57.80 -2.45 -24.15
N SER A 25 57.60 -3.16 -23.05
CA SER A 25 56.30 -3.19 -22.35
C SER A 25 56.47 -2.74 -20.92
N ILE A 26 55.59 -1.86 -20.46
CA ILE A 26 55.50 -1.40 -19.07
C ILE A 26 54.09 -1.64 -18.55
N ASN A 27 53.93 -1.73 -17.24
CA ASN A 27 52.61 -1.66 -16.62
C ASN A 27 52.30 -0.19 -16.29
N GLU A 28 51.03 0.15 -16.13
CA GLU A 28 50.60 1.53 -15.91
C GLU A 28 51.00 2.11 -14.54
N GLU A 29 50.77 1.38 -13.44
CA GLU A 29 51.03 1.81 -12.05
C GLU A 29 52.52 1.83 -11.64
N LEU A 30 53.42 2.12 -12.57
CA LEU A 30 54.83 2.32 -12.25
C LEU A 30 55.06 3.74 -11.67
N PRO A 31 55.74 3.86 -10.52
CA PRO A 31 55.90 5.15 -9.85
C PRO A 31 56.75 6.13 -10.67
N ILE A 32 56.48 7.43 -10.51
CA ILE A 32 57.25 8.52 -11.11
C ILE A 32 58.73 8.39 -10.73
N GLY A 33 59.61 8.51 -11.73
CA GLY A 33 61.05 8.30 -11.60
C GLY A 33 61.52 6.88 -11.89
N THR A 34 60.61 5.91 -12.10
CA THR A 34 60.99 4.54 -12.51
C THR A 34 61.81 4.57 -13.80
N ILE A 35 62.96 3.89 -13.79
CA ILE A 35 63.80 3.67 -14.96
C ILE A 35 63.17 2.58 -15.82
N ILE A 36 62.86 2.93 -17.07
CA ILE A 36 62.21 2.03 -18.04
C ILE A 36 63.27 1.24 -18.81
N THR A 37 64.31 1.92 -19.29
CA THR A 37 65.40 1.31 -20.07
C THR A 37 66.63 2.22 -20.09
N LEU A 38 67.80 1.62 -20.29
CA LEU A 38 69.03 2.34 -20.60
C LEU A 38 69.05 2.66 -22.10
N LEU A 39 69.19 3.93 -22.45
CA LEU A 39 69.15 4.37 -23.84
C LEU A 39 70.39 3.94 -24.62
N ASN A 40 71.54 3.78 -23.96
CA ASN A 40 72.77 3.24 -24.55
C ASN A 40 72.60 1.80 -25.06
N ASP A 41 71.71 1.00 -24.47
CA ASP A 41 71.43 -0.38 -24.91
C ASP A 41 70.52 -0.43 -26.14
N LYS A 42 69.84 0.69 -26.45
CA LYS A 42 68.85 0.80 -27.53
C LYS A 42 69.37 1.60 -28.72
N ILE A 43 70.10 2.69 -28.48
CA ILE A 43 70.58 3.61 -29.50
C ILE A 43 72.10 3.46 -29.68
N PRO A 44 72.58 3.02 -30.85
CA PRO A 44 74.01 2.81 -31.08
C PRO A 44 74.79 4.13 -31.01
N ASN A 45 75.95 4.10 -30.35
CA ASN A 45 76.87 5.23 -30.16
C ASN A 45 76.26 6.47 -29.47
N LEU A 46 75.17 6.33 -28.71
CA LEU A 46 74.50 7.46 -28.03
C LEU A 46 75.45 8.25 -27.10
N ALA A 47 76.32 7.57 -26.35
CA ALA A 47 77.32 8.21 -25.48
C ALA A 47 78.41 9.01 -26.24
N GLN A 48 78.46 8.91 -27.57
CA GLN A 48 79.35 9.69 -28.45
C GLN A 48 78.59 10.81 -29.20
N SER A 49 77.28 10.95 -28.96
CA SER A 49 76.47 12.00 -29.60
C SER A 49 76.70 13.37 -28.97
N LEU A 50 76.45 14.42 -29.76
CA LEU A 50 76.69 15.80 -29.33
C LEU A 50 75.55 16.32 -28.46
N GLU A 51 74.31 16.00 -28.83
CA GLU A 51 73.10 16.29 -28.05
C GLU A 51 72.01 15.27 -28.41
N TYR A 52 71.16 14.91 -27.44
CA TYR A 52 69.95 14.13 -27.70
C TYR A 52 68.86 14.45 -26.67
N ASP A 53 67.60 14.49 -27.10
CA ASP A 53 66.43 14.73 -26.24
C ASP A 53 65.16 14.09 -26.83
N LEU A 54 64.09 14.01 -26.02
CA LEU A 54 62.75 13.65 -26.46
C LEU A 54 62.16 14.74 -27.35
N VAL A 55 61.68 14.34 -28.53
CA VAL A 55 60.80 15.19 -29.33
C VAL A 55 59.49 15.34 -28.57
N LYS A 56 59.19 16.57 -28.14
CA LYS A 56 58.02 16.86 -27.32
C LYS A 56 56.73 16.45 -28.05
N PRO A 57 55.80 15.73 -27.38
CA PRO A 57 54.51 15.39 -27.96
C PRO A 57 53.66 16.64 -28.19
N PHE A 58 52.70 16.55 -29.12
CA PHE A 58 51.79 17.64 -29.44
C PHE A 58 50.81 17.98 -28.30
N SER A 59 50.50 17.02 -27.43
CA SER A 59 49.66 17.24 -26.24
C SER A 59 50.49 17.14 -24.95
N SER A 60 50.19 18.02 -23.99
CA SER A 60 50.85 18.01 -22.68
C SER A 60 50.49 16.78 -21.82
N GLU A 61 49.39 16.11 -22.15
CA GLU A 61 48.93 14.87 -21.51
C GLU A 61 49.86 13.70 -21.84
N LEU A 62 50.38 13.63 -23.06
CA LEU A 62 51.30 12.58 -23.51
C LEU A 62 52.78 12.84 -23.15
N ASP A 63 53.07 13.94 -22.43
CA ASP A 63 54.39 14.27 -21.87
C ASP A 63 54.70 13.41 -20.61
N LEU A 64 54.71 12.09 -20.81
CA LEU A 64 54.74 11.05 -19.78
C LEU A 64 56.16 10.61 -19.39
N PHE A 65 57.17 10.94 -20.20
CA PHE A 65 58.53 10.42 -20.07
C PHE A 65 59.58 11.54 -19.98
N SER A 66 60.74 11.20 -19.45
CA SER A 66 61.90 12.10 -19.31
C SER A 66 63.21 11.33 -19.54
N ILE A 67 64.27 12.04 -19.90
CA ILE A 67 65.61 11.49 -20.04
C ILE A 67 66.48 12.00 -18.89
N ASP A 68 67.16 11.09 -18.19
CA ASP A 68 68.29 11.43 -17.33
C ASP A 68 69.55 11.43 -18.22
N HIS A 69 70.01 12.61 -18.63
CA HIS A 69 71.18 12.74 -19.52
C HIS A 69 72.50 12.36 -18.84
N ILE A 70 72.54 12.28 -17.50
CA ILE A 70 73.73 11.88 -16.73
C ILE A 70 73.81 10.35 -16.64
N ARG A 71 72.66 9.68 -16.46
CA ARG A 71 72.58 8.21 -16.38
C ARG A 71 72.26 7.53 -17.70
N HIS A 72 71.93 8.30 -18.74
CA HIS A 72 71.43 7.82 -20.04
C HIS A 72 70.20 6.91 -19.91
N THR A 73 69.29 7.18 -18.97
CA THR A 73 68.07 6.38 -18.75
C THR A 73 66.82 7.11 -19.23
N LEU A 74 65.85 6.33 -19.74
CA LEU A 74 64.47 6.79 -19.95
C LEU A 74 63.66 6.54 -18.68
N ASN A 75 63.07 7.58 -18.12
CA ASN A 75 62.37 7.55 -16.83
C ASN A 75 60.91 8.00 -16.97
N ILE A 76 60.03 7.45 -16.14
CA ILE A 76 58.64 7.91 -16.01
C ILE A 76 58.61 9.31 -15.37
N LYS A 77 57.90 10.25 -16.00
CA LYS A 77 57.77 11.66 -15.58
C LYS A 77 56.40 11.97 -14.95
N LYS A 78 55.35 11.24 -15.34
CA LYS A 78 53.97 11.37 -14.83
C LYS A 78 53.37 9.99 -14.61
N ARG A 79 52.31 9.87 -13.79
CA ARG A 79 51.50 8.64 -13.71
C ARG A 79 51.01 8.27 -15.12
N ILE A 80 51.03 6.98 -15.42
CA ILE A 80 50.45 6.39 -16.62
C ILE A 80 49.17 5.70 -16.15
N ASP A 81 48.08 5.97 -16.84
CA ASP A 81 46.72 5.54 -16.49
C ASP A 81 46.09 5.05 -17.81
N PHE A 82 45.88 3.75 -17.93
CA PHE A 82 45.52 3.06 -19.18
C PHE A 82 44.13 3.48 -19.64
N GLU A 83 43.20 3.64 -18.69
CA GLU A 83 41.83 4.01 -18.94
C GLU A 83 41.79 5.46 -19.46
N GLN A 84 42.52 6.38 -18.82
CA GLN A 84 42.62 7.75 -19.31
C GLN A 84 43.34 7.86 -20.66
N ILE A 85 44.42 7.11 -20.90
CA ILE A 85 45.29 7.31 -22.07
C ILE A 85 44.86 6.49 -23.28
N CYS A 86 44.51 5.21 -23.10
CA CYS A 86 44.32 4.27 -24.20
C CYS A 86 42.86 4.08 -24.61
N LEU A 87 41.90 4.18 -23.67
CA LEU A 87 40.47 4.14 -24.02
C LEU A 87 40.02 5.46 -24.70
N ASN A 88 40.46 6.63 -24.20
CA ASN A 88 40.10 7.92 -24.81
C ASN A 88 40.67 8.12 -26.23
N ILE A 89 41.90 7.65 -26.48
CA ILE A 89 42.61 7.88 -27.75
C ILE A 89 42.29 6.75 -28.77
N ASN A 90 41.49 5.74 -28.38
CA ASN A 90 41.05 4.63 -29.22
C ASN A 90 42.23 3.86 -29.86
N ILE A 91 43.28 3.62 -29.07
CA ILE A 91 44.54 3.02 -29.53
C ILE A 91 44.43 1.50 -29.44
N ASN A 92 44.27 0.83 -30.59
CA ASN A 92 44.39 -0.62 -30.67
C ASN A 92 45.73 -1.08 -30.06
N HIS A 93 45.68 -1.94 -29.04
CA HIS A 93 46.83 -2.47 -28.30
C HIS A 93 47.66 -1.46 -27.49
N CYS A 94 47.11 -0.29 -27.14
CA CYS A 94 47.69 0.66 -26.17
C CYS A 94 49.21 0.92 -26.35
N LEU A 95 49.61 1.17 -27.60
CA LEU A 95 51.00 1.30 -28.01
C LEU A 95 51.32 2.78 -28.29
N ILE A 96 52.08 3.40 -27.39
CA ILE A 96 52.56 4.78 -27.51
C ILE A 96 53.94 4.75 -28.17
N SER A 97 54.16 5.57 -29.19
CA SER A 97 55.49 5.76 -29.80
C SER A 97 56.09 7.11 -29.39
N ILE A 98 57.21 7.06 -28.66
CA ILE A 98 58.01 8.26 -28.36
C ILE A 98 59.11 8.42 -29.40
N SER A 99 59.52 9.66 -29.65
CA SER A 99 60.61 9.98 -30.59
C SER A 99 61.77 10.64 -29.85
N ILE A 100 62.99 10.15 -30.07
CA ILE A 100 64.23 10.68 -29.51
C ILE A 100 65.06 11.23 -30.67
N ALA A 101 65.33 12.53 -30.67
CA ALA A 101 66.22 13.14 -31.65
C ALA A 101 67.66 13.06 -31.14
N VAL A 102 68.58 12.60 -32.00
CA VAL A 102 70.02 12.48 -31.71
C VAL A 102 70.77 13.30 -32.75
N SER A 103 71.55 14.28 -32.29
CA SER A 103 72.37 15.17 -33.13
C SER A 103 73.84 14.77 -33.11
N ASN A 104 74.39 14.54 -34.31
CA ASN A 104 75.78 14.19 -34.56
C ASN A 104 76.32 15.08 -35.68
N TYR A 105 77.06 16.13 -35.33
CA TYR A 105 77.61 17.13 -36.26
C TYR A 105 76.54 17.62 -37.27
N ASP A 106 76.68 17.30 -38.55
CA ASP A 106 75.79 17.75 -39.63
C ASP A 106 74.51 16.89 -39.78
N THR A 107 74.27 15.92 -38.89
CA THR A 107 73.16 14.96 -39.02
C THR A 107 72.27 14.91 -37.78
N ILE A 108 70.95 14.82 -37.99
CA ILE A 108 69.97 14.48 -36.94
C ILE A 108 69.26 13.19 -37.33
N ILE A 109 69.29 12.22 -36.42
CA ILE A 109 68.62 10.92 -36.56
C ILE A 109 67.50 10.87 -35.52
N VAL A 110 66.29 10.51 -35.94
CA VAL A 110 65.14 10.39 -35.03
C VAL A 110 64.86 8.91 -34.79
N TYR A 111 64.99 8.49 -33.53
CA TYR A 111 64.70 7.13 -33.10
C TYR A 111 63.28 7.04 -32.52
N THR A 112 62.44 6.16 -33.06
CA THR A 112 61.09 5.92 -32.55
C THR A 112 61.07 4.69 -31.65
N LEU A 113 60.70 4.85 -30.38
CA LEU A 113 60.57 3.76 -29.41
C LEU A 113 59.07 3.46 -29.18
N PRO A 114 58.56 2.29 -29.63
CA PRO A 114 57.22 1.85 -29.27
C PRO A 114 57.19 1.28 -27.84
N ILE A 115 56.24 1.76 -27.05
CA ILE A 115 56.01 1.42 -25.65
C ILE A 115 54.57 0.89 -25.54
N HIS A 116 54.43 -0.40 -25.25
CA HIS A 116 53.14 -1.02 -24.99
C HIS A 116 52.82 -0.93 -23.50
N ILE A 117 51.79 -0.18 -23.13
CA ILE A 117 51.32 -0.14 -21.74
C ILE A 117 50.39 -1.35 -21.53
N LYS A 118 50.60 -2.06 -20.42
CA LYS A 118 49.76 -3.16 -19.97
C LYS A 118 48.82 -2.63 -18.90
N ASN A 119 47.52 -2.88 -19.08
CA ASN A 119 46.53 -2.62 -18.05
C ASN A 119 46.81 -3.48 -16.79
N ILE A 120 46.49 -2.93 -15.62
CA ILE A 120 46.35 -3.60 -14.33
C ILE A 120 44.90 -3.43 -13.86
N ASP A 121 44.30 -4.47 -13.29
CA ASP A 121 43.04 -4.39 -12.52
C ASP A 121 43.28 -3.53 -11.26
N ASP A 122 42.99 -2.23 -11.39
CA ASP A 122 43.11 -1.20 -10.34
C ASP A 122 41.77 -0.44 -10.12
N ASN A 123 40.80 -0.59 -11.03
CA ASN A 123 39.52 0.08 -10.95
C ASN A 123 38.44 -0.80 -10.35
N SER A 124 37.75 -0.29 -9.32
CA SER A 124 36.62 -1.02 -8.76
C SER A 124 35.33 -0.89 -9.57
N ILE A 125 34.55 -1.97 -9.67
CA ILE A 125 33.17 -1.96 -10.18
C ILE A 125 32.36 -0.90 -9.43
N LYS A 126 31.55 -0.10 -10.14
CA LYS A 126 30.67 0.94 -9.59
C LYS A 126 29.30 0.96 -10.28
N PHE A 127 28.25 1.32 -9.54
CA PHE A 127 26.98 1.80 -10.12
C PHE A 127 26.93 3.33 -10.08
N PHE A 128 26.39 3.97 -11.12
CA PHE A 128 26.16 5.42 -11.15
C PHE A 128 24.94 5.88 -10.31
N VAL A 129 24.12 4.93 -9.84
CA VAL A 129 22.94 5.16 -8.99
C VAL A 129 23.01 4.27 -7.76
N ASN A 130 22.46 4.72 -6.64
CA ASN A 130 22.39 3.95 -5.39
C ASN A 130 21.10 3.12 -5.26
N ARG A 131 20.04 3.49 -5.99
CA ARG A 131 18.76 2.79 -6.03
C ARG A 131 18.03 3.05 -7.35
N THR A 132 17.08 2.18 -7.67
CA THR A 132 16.15 2.36 -8.81
C THR A 132 14.71 2.14 -8.32
N ILE A 133 13.77 2.94 -8.83
CA ILE A 133 12.34 2.76 -8.56
C ILE A 133 11.68 2.22 -9.83
N ILE A 134 10.87 1.18 -9.69
CA ILE A 134 10.07 0.58 -10.77
C ILE A 134 8.61 0.63 -10.33
N GLU A 135 7.74 1.09 -11.21
CA GLU A 135 6.29 1.15 -10.97
C GLU A 135 5.61 0.12 -11.86
N ILE A 136 4.81 -0.76 -11.27
CA ILE A 136 4.09 -1.83 -11.97
C ILE A 136 2.60 -1.64 -11.72
N GLU A 137 1.81 -1.47 -12.78
CA GLU A 137 0.35 -1.45 -12.67
C GLU A 137 -0.13 -2.82 -12.19
N GLU A 138 -0.93 -2.84 -11.12
CA GLU A 138 -1.58 -4.07 -10.73
C GLU A 138 -2.61 -4.53 -11.75
N ASN A 139 -3.00 -5.80 -11.64
CA ASN A 139 -4.07 -6.37 -12.43
C ASN A 139 -3.95 -6.23 -13.97
N ASP A 140 -2.79 -5.81 -14.48
CA ASP A 140 -2.45 -5.77 -15.90
C ASP A 140 -2.62 -7.16 -16.54
N GLU A 141 -3.35 -7.25 -17.64
CA GLU A 141 -3.53 -8.49 -18.40
C GLU A 141 -2.27 -8.85 -19.22
N TYR A 142 -1.45 -7.86 -19.57
CA TYR A 142 -0.27 -8.00 -20.43
C TYR A 142 1.05 -8.03 -19.64
N TRP A 143 0.99 -8.31 -18.34
CA TRP A 143 2.14 -8.32 -17.43
C TRP A 143 3.33 -9.14 -17.99
N PHE A 144 3.05 -10.27 -18.64
CA PHE A 144 4.05 -11.18 -19.22
C PHE A 144 4.89 -10.57 -20.37
N ASN A 145 4.41 -9.49 -20.99
CA ASN A 145 5.14 -8.74 -22.01
C ASN A 145 5.90 -7.52 -21.44
N LYS A 146 5.69 -7.17 -20.17
CA LYS A 146 6.37 -6.04 -19.53
C LYS A 146 7.82 -6.41 -19.19
N THR A 147 8.73 -5.48 -19.44
CA THR A 147 10.13 -5.61 -19.01
C THR A 147 10.61 -4.24 -18.51
N TYR A 148 11.43 -4.24 -17.47
CA TYR A 148 11.91 -3.01 -16.83
C TYR A 148 13.43 -2.96 -16.85
N LYS A 149 14.01 -1.90 -17.42
CA LYS A 149 15.46 -1.78 -17.54
C LYS A 149 16.11 -1.53 -16.19
N LEU A 150 17.12 -2.34 -15.85
CA LEU A 150 17.94 -2.16 -14.67
C LEU A 150 19.20 -1.32 -14.99
N PRO A 151 19.70 -0.54 -14.03
CA PRO A 151 20.96 0.18 -14.20
C PRO A 151 22.09 -0.83 -14.34
N HIS A 152 23.10 -0.46 -15.13
CA HIS A 152 24.28 -1.28 -15.33
C HIS A 152 25.35 -0.82 -14.33
N ALA A 153 26.08 -1.78 -13.78
CA ALA A 153 27.37 -1.51 -13.18
C ALA A 153 28.40 -1.30 -14.29
N TYR A 154 29.45 -0.55 -13.98
CA TYR A 154 30.55 -0.26 -14.87
C TYR A 154 31.86 -0.57 -14.16
N ASP A 155 32.78 -1.16 -14.92
CA ASP A 155 34.17 -1.39 -14.55
C ASP A 155 35.03 -0.73 -15.62
N ALA A 156 36.04 0.03 -15.21
CA ALA A 156 36.84 0.81 -16.16
C ALA A 156 37.86 -0.07 -16.90
N ASP A 157 38.29 -1.15 -16.26
CA ASP A 157 39.27 -2.11 -16.80
C ASP A 157 38.64 -3.03 -17.87
N GLY A 158 37.33 -2.87 -18.13
CA GLY A 158 36.58 -3.62 -19.14
C GLY A 158 36.19 -5.04 -18.71
N ASP A 159 36.22 -5.30 -17.41
CA ASP A 159 36.04 -6.61 -16.82
C ASP A 159 34.60 -7.16 -16.99
N ILE A 160 34.45 -8.48 -17.03
CA ILE A 160 33.14 -9.12 -17.23
C ILE A 160 32.35 -9.13 -15.91
N ILE A 161 31.32 -8.29 -15.85
CA ILE A 161 30.41 -8.20 -14.70
C ILE A 161 29.28 -9.23 -14.81
N THR A 162 29.13 -10.10 -13.81
CA THR A 162 27.94 -10.94 -13.64
C THR A 162 26.97 -10.32 -12.66
N TYR A 163 25.68 -10.63 -12.84
CA TYR A 163 24.59 -10.04 -12.06
C TYR A 163 23.71 -11.12 -11.45
N SER A 164 23.24 -10.84 -10.23
CA SER A 164 22.31 -11.69 -9.50
C SER A 164 21.26 -10.85 -8.77
N LEU A 165 20.07 -11.43 -8.57
CA LEU A 165 18.89 -10.73 -8.06
C LEU A 165 18.35 -11.45 -6.82
N TYR A 166 18.16 -10.69 -5.75
CA TYR A 166 17.62 -11.19 -4.49
C TYR A 166 16.52 -10.27 -3.96
N LEU A 167 15.69 -10.78 -3.05
CA LEU A 167 14.89 -9.97 -2.13
C LEU A 167 15.81 -9.35 -1.07
N HIS A 168 15.35 -8.28 -0.40
CA HIS A 168 16.13 -7.62 0.66
C HIS A 168 16.46 -8.53 1.86
N ASN A 169 15.74 -9.66 2.02
CA ASN A 169 16.03 -10.71 3.00
C ASN A 169 16.98 -11.82 2.47
N TRP A 170 17.65 -11.61 1.33
CA TRP A 170 18.57 -12.52 0.66
C TRP A 170 17.96 -13.82 0.09
N ASN A 171 16.64 -13.97 0.12
CA ASN A 171 15.97 -15.04 -0.62
C ASN A 171 15.91 -14.71 -2.12
N LYS A 172 15.82 -15.72 -2.98
CA LYS A 172 15.53 -15.50 -4.40
C LYS A 172 14.09 -15.01 -4.59
N PRO A 173 13.83 -14.11 -5.56
CA PRO A 173 12.49 -13.63 -5.89
C PRO A 173 11.68 -14.62 -6.75
N ASP A 174 11.83 -15.93 -6.49
CA ASP A 174 11.28 -17.00 -7.31
C ASP A 174 9.74 -16.90 -7.38
N GLY A 175 9.18 -16.95 -8.60
CA GLY A 175 7.74 -16.76 -8.83
C GLY A 175 7.23 -15.31 -8.71
N LEU A 176 8.11 -14.34 -8.40
CA LEU A 176 7.80 -12.91 -8.43
C LEU A 176 8.45 -12.23 -9.62
N PHE A 177 9.78 -12.38 -9.76
CA PHE A 177 10.58 -11.69 -10.77
C PHE A 177 11.71 -12.55 -11.32
N GLU A 178 12.03 -12.37 -12.59
CA GLU A 178 13.18 -12.96 -13.28
C GLU A 178 14.14 -11.85 -13.75
N LEU A 179 15.45 -12.14 -13.71
CA LEU A 179 16.49 -11.27 -14.25
C LEU A 179 16.98 -11.80 -15.61
N ASP A 180 16.77 -11.03 -16.66
CA ASP A 180 17.42 -11.23 -17.96
C ASP A 180 18.86 -10.71 -17.90
N ASN A 181 19.80 -11.57 -17.52
CA ASN A 181 21.23 -11.22 -17.42
C ASN A 181 21.85 -10.74 -18.74
N LYS A 182 21.26 -11.03 -19.91
CA LYS A 182 21.82 -10.61 -21.20
C LYS A 182 21.52 -9.14 -21.50
N ASN A 183 20.32 -8.68 -21.13
CA ASN A 183 19.82 -7.35 -21.47
C ASN A 183 19.67 -6.44 -20.23
N LEU A 184 19.93 -6.97 -19.02
CA LEU A 184 19.66 -6.35 -17.72
C LEU A 184 18.23 -5.82 -17.63
N LEU A 185 17.29 -6.72 -17.87
CA LEU A 185 15.85 -6.45 -17.76
C LEU A 185 15.25 -7.27 -16.62
N LEU A 186 14.49 -6.63 -15.76
CA LEU A 186 13.62 -7.28 -14.79
C LEU A 186 12.30 -7.65 -15.48
N LYS A 187 11.85 -8.89 -15.31
CA LYS A 187 10.60 -9.43 -15.85
C LYS A 187 9.68 -9.85 -14.70
N PRO A 188 8.41 -9.43 -14.66
CA PRO A 188 7.44 -9.98 -13.70
C PRO A 188 7.07 -11.43 -14.09
N LEU A 189 6.95 -12.31 -13.10
CA LEU A 189 6.58 -13.72 -13.29
C LEU A 189 5.12 -14.03 -12.95
N LYS A 190 4.37 -13.03 -12.49
CA LYS A 190 2.94 -13.12 -12.16
C LYS A 190 2.24 -11.79 -12.36
N LYS A 191 0.90 -11.83 -12.37
CA LYS A 191 0.04 -10.67 -12.10
C LYS A 191 0.28 -10.19 -10.67
N PHE A 192 0.36 -8.87 -10.48
CA PHE A 192 0.42 -8.24 -9.16
C PHE A 192 -0.94 -7.66 -8.78
N ASP A 193 -1.09 -7.44 -7.48
CA ASP A 193 -2.33 -7.14 -6.76
C ASP A 193 -1.88 -6.39 -5.50
N ARG A 194 -2.32 -5.14 -5.38
CA ARG A 194 -1.75 -4.14 -4.47
C ARG A 194 -2.31 -4.32 -3.07
N GLU A 195 -3.58 -4.73 -2.94
CA GLU A 195 -4.27 -5.02 -1.68
C GLU A 195 -3.61 -6.17 -0.95
N LYS A 196 -3.05 -7.15 -1.68
CA LYS A 196 -2.18 -8.18 -1.11
C LYS A 196 -0.81 -7.66 -0.72
N GLN A 197 -0.12 -6.92 -1.60
CA GLN A 197 1.20 -6.34 -1.31
C GLN A 197 1.58 -5.22 -2.29
N ASN A 198 1.67 -3.99 -1.78
CA ASN A 198 1.96 -2.78 -2.56
C ASN A 198 3.45 -2.50 -2.83
N LEU A 199 4.37 -3.12 -2.08
CA LEU A 199 5.81 -2.82 -2.12
C LEU A 199 6.67 -4.08 -2.12
N TYR A 200 7.63 -4.16 -3.05
CA TYR A 200 8.69 -5.19 -3.04
C TYR A 200 10.06 -4.52 -3.04
N LEU A 201 10.95 -4.99 -2.16
CA LEU A 201 12.33 -4.54 -2.06
C LEU A 201 13.25 -5.65 -2.56
N LEU A 202 13.86 -5.43 -3.72
CA LEU A 202 14.88 -6.29 -4.31
C LEU A 202 16.26 -5.66 -4.16
N ARG A 203 17.29 -6.49 -4.32
CA ARG A 203 18.69 -6.10 -4.41
C ARG A 203 19.27 -6.68 -5.69
N LEU A 204 19.83 -5.80 -6.52
CA LEU A 204 20.67 -6.20 -7.66
C LEU A 204 22.11 -6.19 -7.18
N ILE A 205 22.78 -7.32 -7.36
CA ILE A 205 24.19 -7.50 -7.06
C ILE A 205 24.95 -7.56 -8.38
N ALA A 206 26.10 -6.89 -8.43
CA ALA A 206 27.06 -6.96 -9.51
C ALA A 206 28.41 -7.40 -8.93
N GLU A 207 29.01 -8.41 -9.57
CA GLU A 207 30.28 -9.02 -9.18
C GLU A 207 31.17 -9.13 -10.44
N ASN A 208 32.49 -9.10 -10.28
CA ASN A 208 33.45 -9.49 -11.31
C ASN A 208 34.31 -10.64 -10.75
N LYS A 209 35.31 -11.11 -11.50
CA LYS A 209 36.12 -12.27 -11.08
C LYS A 209 37.06 -11.98 -9.90
N TYR A 210 37.38 -10.71 -9.64
CA TYR A 210 38.50 -10.30 -8.77
C TYR A 210 38.07 -9.51 -7.52
N GLN A 211 36.86 -8.95 -7.52
CA GLN A 211 36.40 -7.99 -6.53
C GLN A 211 35.17 -8.47 -5.75
N ARG A 212 34.83 -7.75 -4.68
CA ARG A 212 33.65 -8.03 -3.86
C ARG A 212 32.40 -7.42 -4.47
N ASP A 213 31.32 -8.19 -4.38
CA ASP A 213 29.94 -7.86 -4.66
C ASP A 213 29.59 -6.41 -4.29
N ILE A 214 29.28 -5.58 -5.30
CA ILE A 214 28.58 -4.31 -5.09
C ILE A 214 27.08 -4.52 -5.29
N SER A 215 26.26 -3.69 -4.65
CA SER A 215 24.81 -3.83 -4.81
C SER A 215 24.06 -2.51 -4.70
N ILE A 216 22.85 -2.51 -5.26
CA ILE A 216 21.88 -1.43 -5.19
C ILE A 216 20.50 -1.98 -4.82
N ASP A 217 19.66 -1.14 -4.23
CA ASP A 217 18.28 -1.51 -3.93
C ASP A 217 17.36 -1.14 -5.11
N ILE A 218 16.50 -2.08 -5.50
CA ILE A 218 15.41 -1.87 -6.45
C ILE A 218 14.11 -1.83 -5.66
N ILE A 219 13.42 -0.70 -5.72
CA ILE A 219 12.15 -0.45 -5.04
C ILE A 219 11.05 -0.63 -6.07
N ILE A 220 10.22 -1.66 -5.92
CA ILE A 220 9.08 -1.91 -6.80
C ILE A 220 7.81 -1.47 -6.08
N ILE A 221 7.12 -0.50 -6.67
CA ILE A 221 5.83 0.01 -6.22
C ILE A 221 4.76 -0.57 -7.13
N ILE A 222 3.79 -1.26 -6.55
CA ILE A 222 2.59 -1.68 -7.27
C ILE A 222 1.62 -0.49 -7.29
N LYS A 223 1.19 -0.08 -8.48
CA LYS A 223 0.26 1.02 -8.69
C LYS A 223 -1.19 0.54 -8.61
N ASP A 224 -1.94 1.31 -7.84
CA ASP A 224 -3.38 1.22 -7.60
C ASP A 224 -4.19 1.39 -8.90
N ILE A 225 -5.07 0.43 -9.18
CA ILE A 225 -6.07 0.46 -10.26
C ILE A 225 -7.44 0.16 -9.65
N ASN A 226 -8.47 0.93 -10.01
CA ASN A 226 -9.80 0.79 -9.40
C ASN A 226 -10.46 -0.56 -9.74
N ASP A 227 -10.32 -1.55 -8.86
CA ASP A 227 -10.82 -2.91 -9.04
C ASP A 227 -11.64 -3.44 -7.85
N ASN A 228 -11.61 -2.77 -6.69
CA ASN A 228 -12.50 -3.07 -5.57
C ASN A 228 -13.67 -2.08 -5.55
N SER A 229 -14.91 -2.58 -5.63
CA SER A 229 -16.08 -1.73 -5.43
C SER A 229 -16.30 -1.43 -3.94
N PRO A 230 -16.80 -0.25 -3.57
CA PRO A 230 -17.18 0.07 -2.19
C PRO A 230 -18.08 -1.02 -1.58
N GLN A 231 -17.83 -1.48 -0.35
CA GLN A 231 -18.60 -2.57 0.26
C GLN A 231 -19.29 -2.14 1.55
N CYS A 232 -20.58 -2.44 1.68
CA CYS A 232 -21.33 -2.29 2.93
C CYS A 232 -20.82 -3.33 3.93
N GLU A 233 -20.49 -2.95 5.17
CA GLU A 233 -20.08 -3.91 6.23
C GLU A 233 -21.14 -5.02 6.45
N HIS A 234 -22.42 -4.69 6.23
CA HIS A 234 -23.54 -5.61 6.31
C HIS A 234 -24.47 -5.42 5.10
N ASN A 235 -24.90 -6.52 4.45
CA ASN A 235 -25.87 -6.51 3.34
C ASN A 235 -27.19 -5.78 3.68
N LYS A 236 -27.50 -5.70 4.98
CA LYS A 236 -28.67 -5.02 5.53
C LYS A 236 -28.32 -4.45 6.90
N THR A 237 -28.31 -3.12 7.01
CA THR A 237 -28.14 -2.42 8.29
C THR A 237 -29.51 -2.05 8.85
N ILE A 238 -29.73 -2.22 10.16
CA ILE A 238 -30.99 -1.82 10.82
C ILE A 238 -30.72 -0.68 11.78
N PHE A 239 -31.41 0.44 11.60
CA PHE A 239 -31.41 1.55 12.55
C PHE A 239 -32.77 1.65 13.25
N SER A 240 -32.73 1.55 14.58
CA SER A 240 -33.91 1.77 15.42
C SER A 240 -33.87 3.18 15.99
N ILE A 241 -34.84 4.02 15.63
CA ILE A 241 -35.05 5.31 16.29
C ILE A 241 -35.97 5.04 17.48
N ASN A 242 -35.60 5.55 18.65
CA ASN A 242 -36.25 5.26 19.94
C ASN A 242 -36.75 6.52 20.70
N ASN A 243 -36.74 7.69 20.06
CA ASN A 243 -37.23 8.95 20.62
C ASN A 243 -37.83 9.88 19.54
N ILE A 244 -38.62 10.85 20.00
CA ILE A 244 -39.19 11.93 19.16
C ILE A 244 -38.17 13.07 19.06
N ASN A 245 -36.95 12.76 18.63
CA ASN A 245 -35.99 13.81 18.27
C ASN A 245 -36.39 14.36 16.90
N SER A 246 -36.41 15.70 16.77
CA SER A 246 -36.75 16.36 15.49
C SER A 246 -35.83 15.93 14.36
N ILE A 247 -34.53 15.74 14.67
CA ILE A 247 -33.51 15.28 13.74
C ILE A 247 -32.72 14.13 14.40
N SER A 248 -32.51 13.04 13.66
CA SER A 248 -31.59 11.95 13.98
C SER A 248 -30.57 11.77 12.86
N ILE A 249 -29.33 11.43 13.18
CA ILE A 249 -28.24 11.26 12.22
C ILE A 249 -27.66 9.86 12.36
N PHE A 250 -27.49 9.17 11.23
CA PHE A 250 -26.93 7.83 11.13
C PHE A 250 -25.77 7.84 10.13
N LYS A 251 -24.83 6.90 10.28
CA LYS A 251 -23.72 6.72 9.35
C LYS A 251 -23.64 5.26 8.94
N LEU A 252 -23.39 5.00 7.66
CA LEU A 252 -23.08 3.66 7.18
C LEU A 252 -21.58 3.39 7.26
N ASN A 253 -21.23 2.20 7.74
CA ASN A 253 -19.89 1.66 7.64
C ASN A 253 -19.74 1.03 6.25
N ILE A 254 -18.88 1.64 5.44
CA ILE A 254 -18.48 1.17 4.12
C ILE A 254 -16.96 1.08 4.10
N THR A 255 -16.46 0.01 3.51
CA THR A 255 -15.04 -0.23 3.28
C THR A 255 -14.78 -0.30 1.80
N ASP A 256 -13.75 0.41 1.36
CA ASP A 256 -13.19 0.31 0.03
C ASP A 256 -11.69 0.06 0.23
N LEU A 257 -11.13 -0.86 -0.55
CA LEU A 257 -9.76 -1.33 -0.33
C LEU A 257 -8.73 -0.53 -1.12
N ASP A 258 -9.13 0.15 -2.19
CA ASP A 258 -8.25 0.85 -3.13
C ASP A 258 -7.67 2.14 -2.50
N GLU A 259 -6.86 2.92 -3.23
CA GLU A 259 -6.20 4.12 -2.69
C GLU A 259 -6.72 5.46 -3.24
N ASN A 260 -6.60 6.50 -2.43
CA ASN A 260 -6.81 7.89 -2.82
C ASN A 260 -8.20 8.17 -3.42
N ASN A 261 -8.28 8.35 -4.75
CA ASN A 261 -9.56 8.60 -5.43
C ASN A 261 -10.33 7.30 -5.73
N ASN A 262 -9.62 6.17 -5.83
CA ASN A 262 -10.22 4.86 -6.09
C ASN A 262 -11.04 4.38 -4.87
N SER A 263 -10.63 4.70 -3.64
CA SER A 263 -11.47 4.51 -2.43
C SER A 263 -12.23 5.75 -1.95
N LYS A 264 -12.27 6.84 -2.72
CA LYS A 264 -13.00 8.06 -2.33
C LYS A 264 -14.47 7.93 -2.69
N LEU A 265 -15.33 7.94 -1.67
CA LEU A 265 -16.76 7.65 -1.83
C LEU A 265 -17.62 8.89 -2.13
N GLU A 266 -18.68 8.68 -2.90
CA GLU A 266 -19.84 9.53 -3.13
C GLU A 266 -21.11 8.73 -2.84
N TYR A 267 -22.06 9.35 -2.13
CA TYR A 267 -23.27 8.70 -1.61
C TYR A 267 -24.50 9.25 -2.31
N ASN A 268 -25.48 8.42 -2.66
CA ASN A 268 -26.74 8.88 -3.25
C ASN A 268 -27.94 8.05 -2.77
N LEU A 269 -29.02 8.73 -2.37
CA LEU A 269 -30.27 8.09 -1.99
C LEU A 269 -31.09 7.78 -3.26
N ILE A 270 -31.31 6.50 -3.54
CA ILE A 270 -32.05 6.07 -4.75
C ILE A 270 -33.54 6.33 -4.58
N ASN A 271 -34.11 5.98 -3.41
CA ASN A 271 -35.52 6.19 -3.11
C ASN A 271 -35.71 7.35 -2.12
N TYR A 272 -36.01 8.53 -2.66
CA TYR A 272 -36.38 9.71 -1.88
C TYR A 272 -37.68 9.45 -1.09
N LEU A 273 -37.56 9.38 0.23
CA LEU A 273 -38.69 9.34 1.17
C LEU A 273 -38.73 10.65 1.96
N SER A 274 -39.93 11.19 2.22
CA SER A 274 -40.10 12.44 2.99
C SER A 274 -39.41 12.34 4.34
N GLY A 275 -38.65 13.36 4.76
CA GLY A 275 -37.93 13.32 6.03
C GLY A 275 -36.68 12.45 6.07
N PHE A 276 -36.24 11.86 4.94
CA PHE A 276 -34.89 11.30 4.81
C PHE A 276 -34.07 12.07 3.78
N SER A 277 -32.82 12.36 4.13
CA SER A 277 -31.80 12.87 3.21
C SER A 277 -30.45 12.23 3.51
N ILE A 278 -29.48 12.38 2.60
CA ILE A 278 -28.11 11.89 2.78
C ILE A 278 -27.11 12.97 2.39
N ASP A 279 -26.05 13.11 3.17
CA ASP A 279 -24.88 13.90 2.79
C ASP A 279 -24.08 13.11 1.73
N HIS A 280 -24.02 13.65 0.51
CA HIS A 280 -23.36 13.04 -0.65
C HIS A 280 -21.85 12.80 -0.45
N ILE A 281 -21.20 13.50 0.49
CA ILE A 281 -19.76 13.42 0.74
C ILE A 281 -19.46 12.60 2.00
N ASN A 282 -20.17 12.88 3.09
CA ASN A 282 -19.87 12.27 4.39
C ASN A 282 -20.66 10.99 4.69
N GLY A 283 -21.68 10.66 3.88
CA GLY A 283 -22.51 9.48 4.06
C GLY A 283 -23.44 9.53 5.28
N TYR A 284 -23.65 10.72 5.86
CA TYR A 284 -24.59 10.91 6.96
C TYR A 284 -26.03 10.86 6.45
N ILE A 285 -26.78 9.85 6.89
CA ILE A 285 -28.22 9.75 6.66
C ILE A 285 -28.89 10.59 7.74
N ILE A 286 -29.66 11.59 7.32
CA ILE A 286 -30.40 12.50 8.20
C ILE A 286 -31.86 12.11 8.14
N PHE A 287 -32.46 11.88 9.31
CA PHE A 287 -33.89 11.64 9.49
C PHE A 287 -34.53 12.83 10.21
N ASN A 288 -35.43 13.55 9.52
CA ASN A 288 -36.28 14.57 10.11
C ASN A 288 -37.66 13.98 10.43
N TYR A 289 -37.94 13.77 11.71
CA TYR A 289 -39.22 13.20 12.16
C TYR A 289 -40.42 14.10 11.83
N THR A 290 -40.25 15.42 11.79
CA THR A 290 -41.36 16.37 11.55
C THR A 290 -41.90 16.30 10.12
N GLU A 291 -41.07 15.84 9.18
CA GLU A 291 -41.44 15.62 7.77
C GLU A 291 -41.91 14.18 7.50
N TRP A 292 -41.82 13.28 8.47
CA TRP A 292 -42.18 11.87 8.32
C TRP A 292 -43.69 11.68 8.17
N LYS A 293 -44.10 10.99 7.11
CA LYS A 293 -45.52 10.79 6.72
C LYS A 293 -45.90 9.32 6.47
N TYR A 294 -44.98 8.38 6.70
CA TYR A 294 -45.11 6.98 6.29
C TYR A 294 -45.05 6.00 7.48
N THR A 295 -45.01 4.70 7.18
CA THR A 295 -45.12 3.57 8.11
C THR A 295 -43.99 3.46 9.13
N ASN A 296 -44.21 2.64 10.16
CA ASN A 296 -43.28 2.38 11.27
C ASN A 296 -41.95 1.76 10.83
N GLU A 297 -41.98 1.01 9.72
CA GLU A 297 -40.80 0.42 9.09
C GLU A 297 -40.68 0.91 7.64
N THR A 298 -39.47 1.26 7.22
CA THR A 298 -39.15 1.59 5.81
C THR A 298 -37.74 1.17 5.44
N LYS A 299 -37.49 1.07 4.13
CA LYS A 299 -36.16 0.72 3.57
C LYS A 299 -35.63 1.88 2.76
N LEU A 300 -34.38 2.27 3.01
CA LEU A 300 -33.61 3.12 2.12
C LEU A 300 -32.66 2.27 1.28
N PHE A 301 -32.55 2.64 0.02
CA PHE A 301 -31.58 2.11 -0.93
C PHE A 301 -30.59 3.22 -1.23
N ILE A 302 -29.34 3.02 -0.85
CA ILE A 302 -28.27 4.01 -1.00
C ILE A 302 -27.25 3.43 -1.97
N ASN A 303 -27.04 4.13 -3.08
CA ASN A 303 -25.92 3.84 -3.98
C ASN A 303 -24.68 4.53 -3.43
N ILE A 304 -23.57 3.81 -3.35
CA ILE A 304 -22.25 4.38 -3.08
C ILE A 304 -21.38 4.11 -4.29
N THR A 305 -20.70 5.15 -4.76
CA THR A 305 -19.82 5.14 -5.94
C THR A 305 -18.46 5.71 -5.54
N ASP A 306 -17.36 5.09 -5.94
CA ASP A 306 -16.02 5.66 -5.77
C ASP A 306 -15.76 6.87 -6.72
N TYR A 307 -14.54 7.42 -6.78
CA TYR A 307 -14.09 8.36 -7.83
C TYR A 307 -12.97 7.78 -8.71
N GLY A 308 -12.95 6.46 -8.84
CA GLY A 308 -11.81 5.73 -9.36
C GLY A 308 -11.64 5.73 -10.87
N LYS A 309 -10.49 5.19 -11.29
CA LYS A 309 -10.08 5.03 -12.70
C LYS A 309 -9.49 3.63 -12.94
N PRO A 310 -9.71 3.03 -14.13
CA PRO A 310 -10.23 3.65 -15.37
C PRO A 310 -11.75 3.87 -15.40
N TYR A 311 -12.52 3.15 -14.59
CA TYR A 311 -13.96 3.31 -14.42
C TYR A 311 -14.31 3.45 -12.94
N ARG A 312 -15.42 4.13 -12.65
CA ARG A 312 -15.99 4.17 -11.30
C ARG A 312 -16.74 2.87 -11.00
N LEU A 313 -16.57 2.30 -9.83
CA LEU A 313 -17.33 1.17 -9.32
C LEU A 313 -18.39 1.65 -8.31
N SER A 314 -19.37 0.79 -8.04
CA SER A 314 -20.53 1.16 -7.22
C SER A 314 -21.24 -0.01 -6.59
N THR A 315 -21.79 0.20 -5.39
CA THR A 315 -22.56 -0.80 -4.63
C THR A 315 -23.81 -0.17 -4.02
N GLN A 316 -24.89 -0.94 -3.98
CA GLN A 316 -26.16 -0.54 -3.38
C GLN A 316 -26.33 -1.16 -1.98
N CYS A 317 -26.28 -0.33 -0.94
CA CYS A 317 -26.59 -0.74 0.43
C CYS A 317 -28.08 -0.63 0.75
N ILE A 318 -28.60 -1.57 1.56
CA ILE A 318 -29.98 -1.56 2.06
C ILE A 318 -29.98 -1.21 3.55
N VAL A 319 -30.76 -0.20 3.92
CA VAL A 319 -30.91 0.27 5.30
C VAL A 319 -32.37 0.16 5.71
N GLU A 320 -32.66 -0.57 6.78
CA GLU A 320 -34.01 -0.66 7.36
C GLU A 320 -34.12 0.26 8.59
N PHE A 321 -35.05 1.22 8.52
CA PHE A 321 -35.40 2.09 9.63
C PHE A 321 -36.64 1.56 10.34
N LYS A 322 -36.57 1.48 11.68
CA LYS A 322 -37.68 1.06 12.55
C LYS A 322 -37.94 2.12 13.61
N LEU A 323 -39.18 2.59 13.70
CA LEU A 323 -39.64 3.54 14.72
C LEU A 323 -40.21 2.78 15.92
N THR A 324 -39.51 2.78 17.06
CA THR A 324 -39.87 1.95 18.24
C THR A 324 -40.59 2.70 19.36
N PHE A 325 -40.78 4.02 19.23
CA PHE A 325 -41.29 4.92 20.29
C PHE A 325 -42.69 5.47 20.04
N LEU A 326 -43.36 5.07 18.96
CA LEU A 326 -44.59 5.70 18.47
C LEU A 326 -45.76 5.61 19.46
N PHE A 327 -45.78 4.57 20.29
CA PHE A 327 -46.84 4.29 21.25
C PHE A 327 -46.26 4.05 22.64
N ASP A 328 -46.81 4.71 23.66
CA ASP A 328 -46.68 4.23 25.04
C ASP A 328 -47.88 3.33 25.36
N ILE A 329 -47.61 2.09 25.77
CA ILE A 329 -48.64 1.13 26.17
C ILE A 329 -48.60 1.01 27.69
N ASN A 330 -49.58 1.62 28.36
CA ASN A 330 -49.71 1.59 29.81
C ASN A 330 -50.87 0.67 30.23
N LEU A 331 -50.61 -0.25 31.16
CA LEU A 331 -51.64 -1.11 31.76
C LEU A 331 -52.26 -0.38 32.96
N LYS A 332 -53.47 0.16 32.83
CA LYS A 332 -54.24 0.66 33.98
C LYS A 332 -55.04 -0.49 34.58
N LEU A 333 -54.57 -1.01 35.71
CA LEU A 333 -55.32 -2.00 36.50
C LEU A 333 -56.53 -1.36 37.18
N ASN A 334 -57.62 -2.10 37.27
CA ASN A 334 -58.81 -1.71 38.04
C ASN A 334 -58.56 -2.02 39.53
N ASN A 335 -57.65 -1.27 40.14
CA ASN A 335 -57.32 -1.39 41.56
C ASN A 335 -58.35 -0.70 42.45
N ASN A 336 -58.81 -1.42 43.48
CA ASN A 336 -59.54 -0.82 44.61
C ASN A 336 -58.62 -0.43 45.79
N ASN A 337 -57.31 -0.71 45.73
CA ASN A 337 -56.33 -0.35 46.78
C ASN A 337 -54.92 -0.08 46.21
N GLU A 338 -54.46 1.17 46.24
CA GLU A 338 -53.22 1.60 45.56
C GLU A 338 -51.90 1.20 46.24
N LYS A 339 -51.91 0.79 47.52
CA LYS A 339 -50.66 0.76 48.33
C LYS A 339 -49.71 -0.42 48.11
N ASN A 340 -50.17 -1.56 47.57
CA ASN A 340 -49.38 -2.81 47.55
C ASN A 340 -49.33 -3.56 46.20
N ASN A 341 -49.79 -2.98 45.08
CA ASN A 341 -49.97 -3.70 43.80
C ASN A 341 -50.82 -5.00 43.91
N ILE A 342 -51.84 -4.96 44.77
CA ILE A 342 -52.76 -6.08 45.03
C ILE A 342 -54.08 -5.82 44.29
N ILE A 343 -54.46 -6.74 43.40
CA ILE A 343 -55.76 -6.69 42.72
C ILE A 343 -56.74 -7.59 43.47
N SER A 344 -57.77 -7.01 44.07
CA SER A 344 -58.94 -7.74 44.58
C SER A 344 -59.98 -7.84 43.47
N ILE A 345 -60.34 -9.06 43.05
CA ILE A 345 -61.29 -9.28 41.95
C ILE A 345 -62.51 -10.00 42.50
N ASP A 346 -63.56 -9.22 42.78
CA ASP A 346 -64.79 -9.70 43.39
C ASP A 346 -65.75 -10.35 42.37
N ASN A 347 -65.49 -10.16 41.07
CA ASN A 347 -66.26 -10.75 39.98
C ASN A 347 -65.36 -11.02 38.76
N LEU A 348 -65.18 -12.29 38.41
CA LEU A 348 -64.32 -12.75 37.30
C LEU A 348 -64.84 -12.32 35.91
N ASN A 349 -66.10 -11.87 35.80
CA ASN A 349 -66.68 -11.33 34.55
C ASN A 349 -66.35 -9.84 34.32
N LEU A 350 -65.77 -9.15 35.32
CA LEU A 350 -65.36 -7.74 35.18
C LEU A 350 -63.95 -7.63 34.59
N PRO A 351 -63.63 -6.50 33.92
CA PRO A 351 -62.29 -6.28 33.40
C PRO A 351 -61.30 -6.06 34.55
N ILE A 352 -60.17 -6.76 34.47
CA ILE A 352 -59.06 -6.71 35.45
C ILE A 352 -58.28 -5.39 35.31
N GLY A 353 -58.29 -4.84 34.11
CA GLY A 353 -57.69 -3.56 33.75
C GLY A 353 -57.95 -3.22 32.29
N GLN A 354 -57.50 -2.05 31.90
CA GLN A 354 -57.58 -1.53 30.53
C GLN A 354 -56.18 -1.18 30.03
N LEU A 355 -55.86 -1.58 28.80
CA LEU A 355 -54.68 -1.06 28.11
C LEU A 355 -54.99 0.36 27.62
N ILE A 356 -54.21 1.32 28.09
CA ILE A 356 -54.20 2.68 27.60
C ILE A 356 -53.03 2.77 26.62
N ILE A 357 -53.35 2.79 25.34
CA ILE A 357 -52.39 3.02 24.26
C ILE A 357 -52.41 4.53 24.00
N ILE A 358 -51.30 5.19 24.31
CA ILE A 358 -51.10 6.61 24.02
C ILE A 358 -50.28 6.70 22.74
N ASP A 359 -50.93 7.10 21.65
CA ASP A 359 -50.26 7.49 20.42
C ASP A 359 -49.56 8.84 20.63
N LYS A 360 -48.24 8.87 20.50
CA LYS A 360 -47.45 10.10 20.65
C LYS A 360 -47.45 10.99 19.41
N GLN A 361 -48.13 10.58 18.33
CA GLN A 361 -48.22 11.35 17.09
C GLN A 361 -49.36 12.38 17.06
N GLU A 362 -50.25 12.40 18.08
CA GLU A 362 -51.48 13.23 18.15
C GLU A 362 -52.42 13.11 16.93
N LYS A 363 -52.24 12.08 16.09
CA LYS A 363 -53.04 11.82 14.88
C LYS A 363 -53.99 10.68 15.17
N ASN A 364 -55.29 10.97 15.14
CA ASN A 364 -56.36 9.98 15.32
C ASN A 364 -56.40 8.93 14.18
N PHE A 365 -55.46 7.99 14.19
CA PHE A 365 -55.53 6.79 13.37
C PHE A 365 -56.36 5.71 14.07
N TYR A 366 -57.36 5.20 13.37
CA TYR A 366 -58.08 3.99 13.76
C TYR A 366 -57.17 2.77 13.58
N LEU A 367 -56.29 2.55 14.55
CA LEU A 367 -55.30 1.47 14.54
C LEU A 367 -55.99 0.11 14.78
N ASN A 368 -55.87 -0.78 13.79
CA ASN A 368 -56.33 -2.17 13.90
C ASN A 368 -55.30 -3.01 14.68
N TYR A 369 -55.32 -2.91 16.02
CA TYR A 369 -54.41 -3.65 16.86
C TYR A 369 -54.59 -5.17 16.73
N SER A 370 -53.53 -5.87 16.32
CA SER A 370 -53.40 -7.32 16.47
C SER A 370 -52.58 -7.61 17.73
N PHE A 371 -53.09 -8.47 18.62
CA PHE A 371 -52.49 -8.76 19.92
C PHE A 371 -52.30 -10.27 20.09
N ASN A 372 -51.14 -10.69 20.60
CA ASN A 372 -50.76 -12.10 20.71
C ASN A 372 -49.98 -12.34 22.03
N ILE A 373 -50.47 -13.25 22.89
CA ILE A 373 -49.98 -13.61 24.25
C ILE A 373 -48.91 -12.68 24.88
N ASN A 374 -47.63 -13.06 24.95
CA ASN A 374 -46.92 -14.19 24.31
C ASN A 374 -46.23 -15.08 25.37
N THR A 375 -47.00 -15.85 26.15
CA THR A 375 -46.55 -16.48 27.41
C THR A 375 -47.01 -17.93 27.54
N SER A 376 -46.36 -18.77 28.36
CA SER A 376 -46.78 -20.17 28.64
C SER A 376 -48.17 -20.32 29.27
N LEU A 377 -48.91 -19.22 29.46
CA LEU A 377 -50.22 -19.11 30.08
C LEU A 377 -51.21 -18.35 29.17
N TYR A 378 -51.07 -18.44 27.84
CA TYR A 378 -51.98 -17.87 26.81
C TYR A 378 -53.45 -18.00 27.21
N ASP A 379 -53.82 -19.17 27.73
CA ASP A 379 -55.20 -19.50 27.99
C ASP A 379 -55.83 -18.73 29.14
N ILE A 380 -55.09 -18.09 30.07
CA ILE A 380 -55.69 -17.50 31.29
C ILE A 380 -56.45 -16.19 31.02
N PHE A 381 -55.97 -15.36 30.08
CA PHE A 381 -56.46 -14.00 29.88
C PHE A 381 -56.87 -13.76 28.44
N TYR A 382 -57.86 -12.91 28.20
CA TYR A 382 -58.17 -12.41 26.86
C TYR A 382 -58.41 -10.90 26.87
N LEU A 383 -58.07 -10.26 25.75
CA LEU A 383 -58.24 -8.83 25.51
C LEU A 383 -59.48 -8.59 24.63
N ASN A 384 -60.42 -7.75 25.08
CA ASN A 384 -61.48 -7.25 24.22
C ASN A 384 -60.91 -6.17 23.29
N LYS A 385 -60.68 -6.54 22.02
CA LYS A 385 -60.06 -5.67 21.00
C LYS A 385 -60.79 -4.35 20.73
N LYS A 386 -62.08 -4.21 21.10
CA LYS A 386 -62.85 -2.97 20.90
C LYS A 386 -62.77 -2.01 22.08
N THR A 387 -62.60 -2.51 23.30
CA THR A 387 -62.58 -1.69 24.53
C THR A 387 -61.21 -1.61 25.19
N LEU A 388 -60.25 -2.39 24.70
CA LEU A 388 -58.90 -2.59 25.28
C LEU A 388 -58.92 -3.12 26.73
N ASN A 389 -60.04 -3.67 27.17
CA ASN A 389 -60.21 -4.28 28.48
C ASN A 389 -59.70 -5.72 28.52
N ILE A 390 -58.96 -6.07 29.57
CA ILE A 390 -58.44 -7.43 29.82
C ILE A 390 -59.38 -8.15 30.79
N TYR A 391 -59.72 -9.40 30.46
CA TYR A 391 -60.60 -10.28 31.22
C TYR A 391 -59.93 -11.62 31.49
N PHE A 392 -60.42 -12.36 32.49
CA PHE A 392 -60.12 -13.78 32.63
C PHE A 392 -60.83 -14.59 31.54
N ASN A 393 -60.11 -15.50 30.90
CA ASN A 393 -60.70 -16.54 30.08
C ASN A 393 -61.17 -17.69 30.99
N LEU A 394 -62.46 -17.68 31.32
CA LEU A 394 -63.11 -18.70 32.15
C LEU A 394 -63.06 -20.12 31.55
N ASN A 395 -62.82 -20.25 30.24
CA ASN A 395 -62.67 -21.54 29.57
C ASN A 395 -61.25 -22.12 29.69
N SER A 396 -60.31 -21.40 30.31
CA SER A 396 -58.95 -21.87 30.55
C SER A 396 -58.95 -23.12 31.42
N LEU A 397 -58.43 -24.24 30.90
CA LEU A 397 -58.17 -25.45 31.71
C LEU A 397 -57.25 -25.14 32.91
N LEU A 398 -56.32 -24.19 32.75
CA LEU A 398 -55.36 -23.84 33.76
C LEU A 398 -55.95 -22.87 34.81
N LEU A 399 -56.79 -21.90 34.43
CA LEU A 399 -57.57 -21.10 35.40
C LEU A 399 -58.55 -21.99 36.17
N ASN A 400 -59.24 -22.92 35.48
CA ASN A 400 -60.15 -23.85 36.15
C ASN A 400 -59.40 -24.76 37.13
N ARG A 401 -58.22 -25.30 36.77
CA ARG A 401 -57.37 -26.07 37.69
C ARG A 401 -56.88 -25.22 38.88
N ILE A 402 -56.60 -23.94 38.67
CA ILE A 402 -56.23 -22.97 39.70
C ILE A 402 -57.40 -22.68 40.67
N LEU A 403 -58.62 -22.58 40.14
CA LEU A 403 -59.83 -22.32 40.94
C LEU A 403 -60.37 -23.56 41.67
N THR A 404 -60.01 -24.77 41.24
CA THR A 404 -60.52 -26.03 41.83
C THR A 404 -59.53 -26.75 42.74
N ASN A 405 -58.21 -26.60 42.55
CA ASN A 405 -57.22 -27.27 43.39
C ASN A 405 -56.80 -26.40 44.60
N ASN A 406 -57.36 -26.73 45.76
CA ASN A 406 -56.71 -26.40 47.02
C ASN A 406 -55.36 -27.15 47.13
N ILE A 407 -54.30 -26.42 47.46
CA ILE A 407 -52.93 -26.89 47.82
C ILE A 407 -52.07 -27.34 46.62
N ILE A 408 -50.90 -26.70 46.47
CA ILE A 408 -49.57 -27.32 46.26
C ILE A 408 -48.50 -26.33 46.75
N LYS A 409 -47.47 -26.83 47.43
CA LYS A 409 -46.32 -26.07 47.96
C LYS A 409 -45.17 -26.04 46.94
N ASN A 410 -44.42 -24.94 46.94
CA ASN A 410 -43.01 -24.77 46.49
C ASN A 410 -42.69 -25.19 45.02
N GLU A 411 -41.91 -24.51 44.18
CA GLU A 411 -41.04 -23.31 44.19
C GLU A 411 -40.76 -22.95 42.69
N ASN A 412 -40.11 -21.87 42.21
CA ASN A 412 -39.40 -20.71 42.77
C ASN A 412 -39.62 -19.49 41.83
N LEU A 413 -39.77 -18.24 42.31
CA LEU A 413 -38.77 -17.15 42.43
C LEU A 413 -38.52 -16.43 41.07
N SER A 414 -38.86 -15.15 40.82
CA SER A 414 -39.81 -14.19 41.47
C SER A 414 -39.90 -12.86 40.66
N ILE A 415 -41.10 -12.31 40.49
CA ILE A 415 -41.51 -10.89 40.64
C ILE A 415 -43.05 -10.89 40.76
N ASN A 416 -43.64 -9.98 41.54
CA ASN A 416 -44.95 -10.19 42.14
C ASN A 416 -46.08 -9.35 41.51
N ILE A 417 -47.15 -10.01 41.05
CA ILE A 417 -48.52 -9.48 41.06
C ILE A 417 -49.37 -10.50 41.82
N SER A 418 -49.90 -10.10 42.98
CA SER A 418 -50.77 -10.95 43.80
C SER A 418 -52.23 -10.58 43.55
N ILE A 419 -52.95 -11.49 42.91
CA ILE A 419 -54.39 -11.37 42.66
C ILE A 419 -55.13 -12.15 43.75
N TYR A 420 -56.05 -11.50 44.45
CA TYR A 420 -56.92 -12.12 45.44
C TYR A 420 -58.34 -12.19 44.87
N VAL A 421 -58.86 -13.40 44.72
CA VAL A 421 -60.26 -13.63 44.34
C VAL A 421 -61.01 -14.01 45.61
N TRP A 422 -61.87 -13.11 46.10
CA TRP A 422 -62.73 -13.39 47.25
C TRP A 422 -63.98 -14.13 46.78
N ASN A 423 -63.99 -15.45 46.95
CA ASN A 423 -65.24 -16.21 46.96
C ASN A 423 -65.65 -16.48 48.41
N ILE A 424 -66.93 -16.26 48.72
CA ILE A 424 -67.47 -16.16 50.09
C ILE A 424 -67.20 -17.42 50.94
N ASN A 425 -66.94 -18.56 50.30
CA ASN A 425 -66.74 -19.85 50.98
C ASN A 425 -65.27 -20.36 51.04
N ASN A 426 -64.28 -19.71 50.39
CA ASN A 426 -62.85 -20.03 50.55
C ASN A 426 -61.95 -18.97 49.86
N PRO A 427 -60.97 -18.34 50.55
CA PRO A 427 -60.00 -17.45 49.93
C PRO A 427 -58.88 -18.23 49.22
N LEU A 428 -58.87 -18.20 47.89
CA LEU A 428 -57.81 -18.79 47.07
C LEU A 428 -56.68 -17.76 46.85
N ILE A 429 -55.52 -18.02 47.45
CA ILE A 429 -54.30 -17.22 47.26
C ILE A 429 -53.47 -17.85 46.15
N ILE A 430 -53.40 -17.18 44.99
CA ILE A 430 -52.73 -17.69 43.80
C ILE A 430 -51.62 -16.74 43.39
N SER A 431 -50.37 -17.10 43.70
CA SER A 431 -49.19 -16.34 43.24
C SER A 431 -48.71 -16.87 41.89
N ILE A 432 -49.08 -16.19 40.80
CA ILE A 432 -48.53 -16.47 39.46
C ILE A 432 -47.24 -15.67 39.29
N LYS A 433 -46.14 -16.34 38.92
CA LYS A 433 -44.83 -15.72 38.71
C LYS A 433 -44.52 -15.61 37.22
N ASN A 434 -43.70 -14.62 36.86
CA ASN A 434 -43.11 -14.40 35.54
C ASN A 434 -44.14 -14.19 34.41
N TYR A 435 -44.76 -13.02 34.36
CA TYR A 435 -45.54 -12.57 33.21
C TYR A 435 -44.81 -11.45 32.47
N SER A 436 -44.48 -11.67 31.20
CA SER A 436 -43.97 -10.65 30.28
C SER A 436 -44.93 -10.51 29.10
N LEU A 437 -45.71 -9.43 29.09
CA LEU A 437 -46.53 -9.03 27.94
C LEU A 437 -45.58 -8.44 26.89
N ILE A 438 -45.25 -9.23 25.87
CA ILE A 438 -44.43 -8.79 24.73
C ILE A 438 -45.41 -8.26 23.67
N PHE A 439 -45.41 -6.95 23.48
CA PHE A 439 -46.28 -6.27 22.51
C PHE A 439 -45.59 -6.18 21.16
N ASN A 440 -46.07 -6.95 20.18
CA ASN A 440 -45.71 -6.75 18.77
C ASN A 440 -46.76 -5.85 18.12
N LEU A 441 -46.36 -4.61 17.83
CA LEU A 441 -47.11 -3.68 16.99
C LEU A 441 -46.76 -3.99 15.52
N ASN A 442 -47.72 -4.52 14.76
CA ASN A 442 -47.61 -4.71 13.30
C ASN A 442 -48.22 -3.51 12.58
#